data_AF-A0A2E8UJI2-F1
#
_entry.id   AF-A0A2E8UJI2-F1
#
_cell.length_a   1.000
_cell.length_b   1.000
_cell.length_c   1.000
_cell.angle_alpha   90.00
_cell.angle_beta   90.00
_cell.angle_gamma   90.00
#
_symmetry.space_group_name_H-M   'P 1'
#
loop_
_entity.id
_entity.type
_entity.pdbx_description
1 polymer ?
#
loop_
_entity_poly.entity_id
_entity_poly.type
_entity_poly.pdbx_seq_one_letter_code
_entity_poly.pdbx_strand_id
1 'polypeptide(L)'
;MSKNNKKTNDALIALIGDLKDKSRSTGAAIWRDVALRLETSRSNWAEPNLSRLSRTAADDETILVPGKLLGSGDVSGSPNVAAYSVSASARSKIEAAGGRVMTIRDLMDDNPKGTGVRILG
;
A
#
# COMPACT_ATOMS: atom_id res chain seq x y z
N MET A 1 -19.84 -20.82 -12.02
CA MET A 1 -19.38 -19.87 -10.99
C MET A 1 -18.72 -18.70 -11.69
N SER A 2 -19.41 -17.57 -11.83
CA SER A 2 -18.87 -16.41 -12.53
C SER A 2 -17.73 -15.81 -11.72
N LYS A 3 -16.52 -15.80 -12.29
CA LYS A 3 -15.40 -15.02 -11.75
C LYS A 3 -15.83 -13.55 -11.84
N ASN A 4 -16.35 -13.00 -10.75
CA ASN A 4 -16.71 -11.59 -10.65
C ASN A 4 -15.42 -10.75 -10.65
N ASN A 5 -14.70 -10.71 -11.78
CA ASN A 5 -13.63 -9.74 -12.02
C ASN A 5 -14.32 -8.38 -12.23
N LYS A 6 -14.65 -7.70 -11.13
CA LYS A 6 -15.23 -6.35 -11.13
C LYS A 6 -14.27 -5.27 -11.64
N LYS A 7 -13.03 -5.64 -11.97
CA LYS A 7 -11.96 -4.75 -12.37
C LYS A 7 -11.62 -4.99 -13.83
N THR A 8 -11.63 -3.94 -14.64
CA THR A 8 -11.28 -3.99 -16.06
C THR A 8 -9.78 -3.75 -16.30
N ASN A 9 -9.02 -3.41 -15.26
CA ASN A 9 -7.61 -3.07 -15.39
C ASN A 9 -6.74 -4.31 -15.20
N ASP A 10 -6.14 -4.79 -16.29
CA ASP A 10 -5.27 -5.99 -16.30
C ASP A 10 -4.08 -5.87 -15.35
N ALA A 11 -3.47 -4.69 -15.23
CA ALA A 11 -2.34 -4.48 -14.32
C ALA A 11 -2.73 -4.65 -12.85
N LEU A 12 -3.94 -4.21 -12.48
CA LEU A 12 -4.48 -4.41 -11.14
C LEU A 12 -4.83 -5.88 -10.88
N ILE A 13 -5.43 -6.56 -11.87
CA ILE A 13 -5.74 -7.99 -11.77
C ILE A 13 -4.45 -8.79 -11.57
N ALA A 14 -3.41 -8.51 -12.36
CA ALA A 14 -2.11 -9.13 -12.23
C ALA A 14 -1.52 -8.89 -10.83
N LEU A 15 -1.53 -7.64 -10.34
CA LEU A 15 -1.05 -7.31 -9.00
C LEU A 15 -1.79 -8.07 -7.89
N ILE A 16 -3.11 -8.21 -8.00
CA ILE A 16 -3.91 -8.98 -7.04
C ILE A 16 -3.53 -10.47 -7.07
N GLY A 17 -3.27 -11.02 -8.27
CA GLY A 17 -2.73 -12.36 -8.45
C GLY A 17 -1.38 -12.52 -7.75
N ASP A 18 -0.43 -11.63 -8.08
CA ASP A 18 0.93 -11.61 -7.51
C ASP A 18 0.90 -11.56 -5.98
N LEU A 19 0.05 -10.70 -5.39
CA LEU A 19 -0.12 -10.59 -3.94
C LEU A 19 -0.64 -11.87 -3.31
N LYS A 20 -1.61 -12.53 -3.95
CA LYS A 20 -2.17 -13.80 -3.46
C LYS A 20 -1.15 -14.93 -3.55
N ASP A 21 -0.36 -14.98 -4.62
CA ASP A 21 0.65 -16.01 -4.83
C ASP A 21 1.86 -15.81 -3.92
N LYS A 22 2.26 -14.56 -3.69
CA LYS A 22 3.26 -14.21 -2.67
C LYS A 22 2.77 -14.62 -1.28
N SER A 23 1.52 -14.30 -0.92
CA SER A 23 0.92 -14.72 0.35
C SER A 23 0.96 -16.24 0.55
N ARG A 24 0.67 -17.02 -0.50
CA ARG A 24 0.76 -18.49 -0.45
C ARG A 24 2.20 -18.97 -0.29
N SER A 25 3.15 -18.32 -0.95
CA SER A 25 4.55 -18.72 -0.96
C SER A 25 5.26 -18.37 0.36
N THR A 26 5.00 -17.19 0.93
CA THR A 26 5.62 -16.76 2.20
C THR A 26 4.78 -17.05 3.44
N GLY A 27 3.52 -17.44 3.28
CA GLY A 27 2.58 -17.64 4.39
C GLY A 27 2.13 -16.34 5.06
N ALA A 28 2.51 -15.17 4.53
CA ALA A 28 2.19 -13.88 5.12
C ALA A 28 0.74 -13.49 4.77
N ALA A 29 -0.13 -13.50 5.79
CA ALA A 29 -1.55 -13.15 5.65
C ALA A 29 -1.78 -11.68 5.25
N ILE A 30 -0.79 -10.81 5.47
CA ILE A 30 -0.86 -9.38 5.15
C ILE A 30 -1.10 -9.14 3.65
N TRP A 31 -0.41 -9.89 2.79
CA TRP A 31 -0.54 -9.76 1.34
C TRP A 31 -1.92 -10.19 0.84
N ARG A 32 -2.49 -11.21 1.48
CA ARG A 32 -3.86 -11.65 1.20
C ARG A 32 -4.88 -10.60 1.62
N ASP A 33 -4.72 -9.95 2.77
CA ASP A 33 -5.61 -8.86 3.20
C ASP A 33 -5.56 -7.68 2.22
N VAL A 34 -4.35 -7.27 1.82
CA VAL A 34 -4.14 -6.19 0.84
C VAL A 34 -4.78 -6.54 -0.51
N ALA A 35 -4.61 -7.77 -0.99
CA ALA A 35 -5.25 -8.25 -2.21
C ALA A 35 -6.79 -8.17 -2.12
N LEU A 36 -7.37 -8.64 -1.01
CA LEU A 36 -8.83 -8.62 -0.81
C LEU A 36 -9.37 -7.18 -0.78
N ARG A 37 -8.64 -6.24 -0.17
CA ARG A 37 -9.02 -4.81 -0.18
C ARG A 37 -8.96 -4.21 -1.59
N LEU A 38 -7.93 -4.52 -2.36
CA LEU A 38 -7.80 -4.08 -3.75
C LEU A 38 -8.86 -4.70 -4.69
N GLU A 39 -9.33 -5.90 -4.38
CA GLU A 39 -10.44 -6.56 -5.09
C GLU A 39 -11.79 -5.84 -4.92
N THR A 40 -11.98 -5.10 -3.82
CA THR A 40 -13.21 -4.32 -3.59
C THR A 40 -13.36 -3.15 -4.58
N SER A 41 -14.56 -2.53 -4.65
CA SER A 41 -14.79 -1.34 -5.48
C SER A 41 -13.78 -0.24 -5.19
N ARG A 42 -13.38 0.54 -6.20
CA ARG A 42 -12.41 1.66 -6.03
C ARG A 42 -12.89 2.68 -5.00
N SER A 43 -14.21 2.83 -4.84
CA SER A 43 -14.85 3.69 -3.83
C SER A 43 -14.57 3.26 -2.39
N ASN A 44 -14.19 2.00 -2.17
CA ASN A 44 -13.96 1.42 -0.84
C ASN A 44 -12.46 1.30 -0.54
N TRP A 45 -11.60 1.78 -1.44
CA TRP A 45 -10.17 1.73 -1.24
C TRP A 45 -9.74 2.72 -0.16
N ALA A 46 -8.63 2.40 0.49
CA ALA A 46 -8.03 3.28 1.47
C ALA A 46 -7.49 4.54 0.78
N GLU A 47 -7.98 5.71 1.20
CA GLU A 47 -7.49 7.01 0.75
C GLU A 47 -6.97 7.87 1.91
N PRO A 48 -5.95 7.40 2.66
CA PRO A 48 -5.42 8.15 3.78
C PRO A 48 -4.66 9.40 3.31
N ASN A 49 -4.69 10.43 4.17
CA ASN A 49 -3.91 11.66 4.02
C ASN A 49 -2.58 11.56 4.77
N LEU A 50 -1.60 12.40 4.40
CA LEU A 50 -0.30 12.47 5.09
C LEU A 50 -0.44 12.74 6.58
N SER A 51 -1.43 13.52 7.00
CA SER A 51 -1.72 13.78 8.41
C SER A 51 -2.15 12.53 9.20
N ARG A 52 -2.80 11.55 8.54
CA ARG A 52 -3.09 10.23 9.15
C ARG A 52 -1.84 9.37 9.20
N LEU A 53 -1.01 9.48 8.16
CA LEU A 53 0.24 8.75 8.07
C LEU A 53 1.20 9.17 9.18
N SER A 54 1.41 10.47 9.39
CA SER A 54 2.31 10.98 10.44
C SER A 54 1.87 10.64 11.87
N ARG A 55 0.58 10.39 12.11
CA ARG A 55 0.07 9.92 13.40
C ARG A 55 0.24 8.43 13.63
N THR A 56 0.41 7.66 12.55
CA THR A 56 0.39 6.19 12.58
C THR A 56 1.76 5.60 12.35
N ALA A 57 2.58 6.27 11.53
CA ALA A 57 3.96 5.92 11.29
C ALA A 57 4.76 6.20 12.56
N ALA A 58 5.10 5.13 13.28
CA ALA A 58 6.20 5.18 14.23
C ALA A 58 7.53 5.22 13.44
N ASP A 59 8.56 5.82 14.03
CA ASP A 59 9.90 5.80 13.47
C ASP A 59 10.30 4.33 13.15
N ASP A 60 10.82 4.11 11.94
CA ASP A 60 11.21 2.81 11.35
C ASP A 60 10.11 1.81 10.92
N GLU A 61 8.81 2.13 11.03
CA GLU A 61 7.76 1.26 10.48
C GLU A 61 7.51 1.47 8.97
N THR A 62 7.15 0.39 8.27
CA THR A 62 6.72 0.47 6.88
C THR A 62 5.19 0.49 6.78
N ILE A 63 4.65 1.59 6.24
CA ILE A 63 3.21 1.78 6.06
C ILE A 63 2.80 1.25 4.69
N LEU A 64 1.84 0.33 4.65
CA LEU A 64 1.25 -0.19 3.42
C LEU A 64 -0.17 0.33 3.24
N VAL A 65 -0.41 1.07 2.15
CA VAL A 65 -1.71 1.63 1.80
C VAL A 65 -2.31 0.82 0.64
N PRO A 66 -3.40 0.05 0.87
CA PRO A 66 -4.10 -0.70 -0.17
C PRO A 66 -5.02 0.21 -1.00
N GLY A 67 -4.45 1.26 -1.59
CA GLY A 67 -5.19 2.31 -2.29
C GLY A 67 -4.32 3.50 -2.67
N LYS A 68 -4.88 4.70 -2.54
CA LYS A 68 -4.22 5.95 -2.97
C LYS A 68 -3.81 6.79 -1.78
N LEU A 69 -2.55 7.17 -1.70
CA LEU A 69 -2.07 8.12 -0.70
C LEU A 69 -2.27 9.56 -1.20
N LEU A 70 -2.94 10.37 -0.37
CA LEU A 70 -3.24 11.77 -0.64
C LEU A 70 -2.30 12.70 0.12
N GLY A 71 -1.98 13.85 -0.51
CA GLY A 71 -0.91 14.76 -0.10
C GLY A 71 -1.34 15.87 0.87
N SER A 72 -2.48 15.73 1.53
CA SER A 72 -3.02 16.76 2.42
C SER A 72 -2.46 16.63 3.83
N GLY A 73 -2.03 17.75 4.40
CA GLY A 73 -1.37 17.84 5.71
C GLY A 73 0.15 17.70 5.65
N ASP A 74 0.74 17.62 6.83
CA ASP A 74 2.18 17.53 7.04
C ASP A 74 2.61 16.09 7.32
N VAL A 75 3.77 15.74 6.79
CA VAL A 75 4.44 14.49 7.09
C VAL A 75 5.48 14.78 8.18
N SER A 76 5.55 13.93 9.19
CA SER A 76 6.50 14.03 10.28
C SER A 76 7.40 12.80 10.23
N GLY A 77 8.70 13.00 10.42
CA GLY A 77 9.71 11.94 10.37
C GLY A 77 10.02 11.47 8.94
N SER A 78 10.68 10.33 8.85
CA SER A 78 11.12 9.68 7.60
C SER A 78 10.37 8.36 7.35
N PRO A 79 9.05 8.38 7.14
CA PRO A 79 8.28 7.15 7.02
C PRO A 79 8.58 6.41 5.72
N ASN A 80 8.66 5.08 5.80
CA ASN A 80 8.69 4.20 4.63
C ASN A 80 7.26 3.88 4.22
N VAL A 81 6.87 4.26 3.00
CA VAL A 81 5.48 4.15 2.54
C VAL A 81 5.39 3.37 1.24
N ALA A 82 4.61 2.30 1.27
CA ALA A 82 4.23 1.52 0.09
C ALA A 82 2.75 1.74 -0.22
N ALA A 83 2.42 2.12 -1.44
CA ALA A 83 1.03 2.31 -1.86
C ALA A 83 0.80 1.84 -3.30
N TYR A 84 -0.47 1.60 -3.66
CA TYR A 84 -0.82 1.33 -5.07
C TYR A 84 -0.63 2.59 -5.92
N SER A 85 -1.04 3.74 -5.40
CA SER A 85 -0.84 5.03 -6.06
C SER A 85 -0.57 6.12 -5.03
N VAL A 86 0.29 7.07 -5.38
CA VAL A 86 0.63 8.21 -4.53
C VAL A 86 0.41 9.48 -5.33
N SER A 87 -0.21 10.50 -4.72
CA SER A 87 -0.34 11.79 -5.40
C SER A 87 1.03 12.46 -5.54
N ALA A 88 1.22 13.25 -6.60
CA ALA A 88 2.48 13.97 -6.82
C ALA A 88 2.88 14.84 -5.61
N SER A 89 1.89 15.51 -5.01
CA SER A 89 2.07 16.32 -3.81
C SER A 89 2.46 15.48 -2.58
N ALA A 90 1.88 14.28 -2.43
CA ALA A 90 2.24 13.36 -1.34
C ALA A 90 3.69 12.89 -1.50
N ARG A 91 4.06 12.48 -2.71
CA ARG A 91 5.40 12.01 -3.03
C ARG A 91 6.45 13.07 -2.71
N SER A 92 6.25 14.29 -3.20
CA SER A 92 7.19 15.40 -2.96
C SER A 92 7.35 15.71 -1.48
N LYS A 93 6.27 15.68 -0.70
CA LYS A 93 6.34 15.91 0.76
C LYS A 93 7.05 14.79 1.51
N ILE A 94 6.83 13.53 1.13
CA ILE A 94 7.49 12.38 1.76
C ILE A 94 8.99 12.41 1.45
N GLU A 95 9.35 12.63 0.19
CA GLU A 95 10.75 12.76 -0.24
C GLU A 95 11.43 13.96 0.45
N ALA A 96 10.72 15.10 0.61
CA ALA A 96 11.23 16.28 1.30
C ALA A 96 11.48 16.03 2.81
N ALA A 97 10.72 15.15 3.43
CA ALA A 97 10.92 14.74 4.82
C ALA A 97 11.97 13.62 4.99
N GLY A 98 12.61 13.17 3.89
CA GLY A 98 13.58 12.08 3.91
C GLY A 98 12.95 10.69 4.01
N GLY A 99 11.63 10.57 3.80
CA GLY A 99 10.94 9.29 3.73
C GLY A 99 11.08 8.62 2.37
N ARG A 100 10.79 7.32 2.31
CA ARG A 100 10.88 6.52 1.08
C ARG A 100 9.50 6.15 0.58
N VAL A 101 9.21 6.47 -0.69
CA VAL A 101 7.99 6.03 -1.38
C VAL A 101 8.32 4.86 -2.28
N MET A 102 7.59 3.76 -2.13
CA MET A 102 7.75 2.53 -2.90
C MET A 102 6.40 2.01 -3.38
N THR A 103 6.42 1.17 -4.41
CA THR A 103 5.20 0.49 -4.84
C THR A 103 4.96 -0.77 -4.02
N ILE A 104 3.74 -1.30 -4.07
CA ILE A 104 3.41 -2.57 -3.42
C ILE A 104 4.33 -3.71 -3.94
N ARG A 105 4.71 -3.67 -5.23
CA ARG A 105 5.61 -4.66 -5.83
C ARG A 105 7.02 -4.56 -5.24
N ASP A 106 7.56 -3.35 -5.15
CA ASP A 106 8.89 -3.13 -4.55
C ASP A 106 8.91 -3.62 -3.11
N LEU A 107 7.86 -3.33 -2.32
CA LEU A 107 7.76 -3.82 -0.95
C LEU A 107 7.69 -5.36 -0.87
N MET A 108 7.00 -6.01 -1.82
CA MET A 108 6.95 -7.47 -1.87
C MET A 108 8.30 -8.11 -2.15
N ASP A 109 9.18 -7.42 -2.87
CA ASP A 109 10.51 -7.90 -3.20
C ASP A 109 11.52 -7.58 -2.09
N ASP A 110 11.45 -6.39 -1.50
CA ASP A 110 12.28 -5.97 -0.37
C ASP A 110 11.92 -6.75 0.93
N ASN A 111 10.64 -6.94 1.22
CA ASN A 111 10.18 -7.61 2.45
C ASN A 111 9.07 -8.64 2.16
N PRO A 112 9.42 -9.82 1.62
CA PRO A 112 8.44 -10.83 1.22
C PRO A 112 7.62 -11.42 2.38
N LYS A 113 8.11 -11.30 3.63
CA LYS A 113 7.43 -11.74 4.85
C LYS A 113 6.47 -10.69 5.41
N GLY A 114 6.56 -9.44 4.97
CA GLY A 114 5.74 -8.33 5.46
C GLY A 114 5.88 -8.09 6.98
N THR A 115 7.02 -8.43 7.55
CA THR A 115 7.28 -8.29 8.99
C THR A 115 7.58 -6.82 9.29
N GLY A 116 6.91 -6.23 10.29
CA GLY A 116 7.00 -4.79 10.57
C GLY A 116 6.26 -3.89 9.58
N VAL A 117 5.38 -4.48 8.75
CA VAL A 117 4.51 -3.72 7.83
C VAL A 117 3.16 -3.49 8.48
N ARG A 118 2.71 -2.24 8.47
CA ARG A 118 1.42 -1.83 9.03
C ARG A 118 0.48 -1.38 7.92
N ILE A 119 -0.68 -2.02 7.83
CA ILE A 119 -1.70 -1.63 6.84
C ILE A 119 -2.41 -0.38 7.33
N LEU A 120 -2.43 0.66 6.49
CA LEU A 120 -3.20 1.88 6.70
C LEU A 120 -4.41 1.89 5.76
N GLY A 121 -5.57 1.55 6.34
CA GLY A 121 -6.87 1.41 5.68
C GLY A 121 -7.84 2.53 6.03
#